data_AF-A0A1F8PC58-F1
#
_entry.id   AF-A0A1F8PC58-F1
#
_cell.length_a   1.000
_cell.length_b   1.000
_cell.length_c   1.000
_cell.angle_alpha   90.00
_cell.angle_beta   90.00
_cell.angle_gamma   90.00
#
_symmetry.space_group_name_H-M   'P 1'
#
loop_
_entity.id
_entity.type
_entity.pdbx_description
1 polymer ?
#
loop_
_entity_poly.entity_id
_entity_poly.type
_entity_poly.pdbx_seq_one_letter_code
_entity_poly.pdbx_strand_id
1 'polypeptide(L)'
;MKIIIDNIPFEFVRPTKRQVIAAAKHSALKDAPIIAAAKRAKADLLVTLDKKHLLGKPELAKYIGAEIVTPKEAVNQLEHKN
;
A
#
# COMPACT_ATOMS: atom_id res chain seq x y z
N MET A 1 20.44 11.17 3.87
CA MET A 1 19.00 10.87 3.67
C MET A 1 18.34 11.79 2.64
N LYS A 2 18.64 13.10 2.63
CA LYS A 2 18.07 14.08 1.67
C LYS A 2 18.28 13.72 0.19
N ILE A 3 19.51 13.34 -0.20
CA ILE A 3 19.86 13.01 -1.60
C ILE A 3 19.05 11.82 -2.15
N ILE A 4 18.74 10.82 -1.33
CA ILE A 4 18.03 9.62 -1.80
C ILE A 4 16.57 9.95 -2.12
N ILE A 5 15.88 10.67 -1.23
CA ILE A 5 14.47 11.05 -1.48
C ILE A 5 14.37 12.00 -2.67
N ASP A 6 15.30 12.96 -2.79
CA ASP A 6 15.30 13.94 -3.88
C ASP A 6 15.52 13.33 -5.28
N ASN A 7 16.09 12.11 -5.36
CA ASN A 7 16.42 11.45 -6.63
C ASN A 7 15.62 10.16 -6.90
N ILE A 8 14.83 9.66 -5.94
CA ILE A 8 13.92 8.55 -6.19
C ILE A 8 12.69 9.07 -6.95
N PRO A 9 12.28 8.44 -8.06
CA PRO A 9 11.04 8.78 -8.73
C PRO A 9 9.86 8.32 -7.85
N PHE A 10 9.30 9.21 -7.05
CA PHE A 10 8.13 8.94 -6.22
C PHE A 10 7.00 9.92 -6.57
N GLU A 11 5.76 9.50 -6.30
CA GLU A 11 4.58 10.33 -6.45
C GLU A 11 3.79 10.45 -5.14
N PHE A 12 3.21 11.62 -4.90
CA PHE A 12 2.25 11.82 -3.82
C PHE A 12 0.84 11.51 -4.31
N VAL A 13 0.30 10.36 -3.91
CA VAL A 13 -1.07 9.97 -4.25
C VAL A 13 -2.05 10.49 -3.21
N ARG A 14 -2.94 11.40 -3.63
CA ARG A 14 -3.99 11.97 -2.78
C ARG A 14 -5.36 11.34 -3.10
N PRO A 15 -5.86 10.40 -2.28
CA PRO A 15 -7.20 9.86 -2.46
C PRO A 15 -8.27 10.89 -2.11
N THR A 16 -9.45 10.79 -2.74
CA THR A 16 -10.59 11.65 -2.41
C THR A 16 -11.26 11.20 -1.11
N LYS A 17 -12.01 12.11 -0.46
CA LYS A 17 -12.81 11.76 0.73
C LYS A 17 -13.72 10.55 0.49
N ARG A 18 -14.33 10.45 -0.70
CA ARG A 18 -15.17 9.29 -1.08
C ARG A 18 -14.37 7.99 -1.13
N GLN A 19 -13.16 8.02 -1.68
CA GLN A 19 -12.27 6.85 -1.73
C GLN A 19 -11.83 6.42 -0.32
N VAL A 20 -11.52 7.37 0.56
CA VAL A 20 -11.19 7.07 1.97
C VAL A 20 -12.37 6.46 2.71
N ILE A 21 -13.58 7.01 2.57
CA ILE A 21 -14.79 6.45 3.18
C ILE A 21 -15.09 5.04 2.65
N ALA A 22 -14.84 4.78 1.37
CA ALA A 22 -15.00 3.43 0.81
C ALA A 22 -13.98 2.45 1.42
N ALA A 23 -12.71 2.85 1.51
CA ALA A 23 -11.65 2.03 2.11
C ALA A 23 -11.88 1.75 3.61
N ALA A 24 -12.48 2.70 4.34
CA ALA A 24 -12.83 2.54 5.76
C ALA A 24 -13.79 1.37 6.04
N LYS A 25 -14.48 0.84 5.02
CA LYS A 25 -15.30 -0.37 5.15
C LYS A 25 -14.49 -1.66 5.21
N HIS A 26 -13.22 -1.62 4.82
CA HIS A 26 -12.34 -2.77 4.69
C HIS A 26 -11.15 -2.75 5.68
N SER A 27 -11.02 -1.69 6.49
CA SER A 27 -9.89 -1.52 7.41
C SER A 27 -10.24 -0.68 8.63
N ALA A 28 -9.30 -0.55 9.57
CA ALA A 28 -9.40 0.47 10.60
C ALA A 28 -9.38 1.87 9.97
N LEU A 29 -10.07 2.82 10.61
CA LEU A 29 -10.24 4.20 10.12
C LEU A 29 -8.89 4.90 9.84
N LYS A 30 -7.90 4.66 10.70
CA LYS A 30 -6.56 5.24 10.57
C LYS A 30 -5.83 4.79 9.30
N ASP A 31 -6.11 3.59 8.81
CA ASP A 31 -5.41 2.98 7.67
C ASP A 31 -6.15 3.21 6.35
N ALA A 32 -7.41 3.64 6.41
CA ALA A 32 -8.25 3.87 5.24
C ALA A 32 -7.64 4.84 4.21
N PRO A 33 -6.96 5.94 4.59
CA PRO A 33 -6.27 6.79 3.62
C PRO A 33 -5.15 6.07 2.85
N ILE A 34 -4.39 5.20 3.53
CA ILE A 34 -3.27 4.45 2.92
C ILE A 34 -3.82 3.44 1.91
N ILE A 35 -4.86 2.70 2.29
CA ILE A 35 -5.51 1.72 1.43
C ILE A 35 -6.15 2.39 0.21
N ALA A 36 -6.83 3.53 0.42
CA ALA A 36 -7.41 4.30 -0.67
C ALA A 36 -6.33 4.84 -1.63
N ALA A 37 -5.18 5.27 -1.10
CA ALA A 37 -4.06 5.73 -1.91
C ALA A 37 -3.46 4.57 -2.72
N ALA A 38 -3.18 3.43 -2.10
CA ALA A 38 -2.64 2.24 -2.79
C ALA A 38 -3.55 1.79 -3.95
N LYS A 39 -4.87 1.71 -3.70
CA LYS A 39 -5.85 1.38 -4.74
C LYS A 39 -5.91 2.41 -5.85
N ARG A 40 -5.84 3.71 -5.52
CA ARG A 40 -5.86 4.81 -6.49
C ARG A 40 -4.61 4.81 -7.37
N ALA A 41 -3.46 4.56 -6.77
CA ALA A 41 -2.16 4.46 -7.46
C ALA A 41 -2.08 3.26 -8.38
N LYS A 42 -2.96 2.26 -8.19
CA LYS A 42 -2.83 0.92 -8.81
C LYS A 42 -1.47 0.30 -8.50
N ALA A 43 -1.03 0.45 -7.25
CA ALA A 43 0.25 -0.12 -6.82
C ALA A 43 0.25 -1.64 -7.00
N ASP A 44 1.37 -2.20 -7.42
CA ASP A 44 1.54 -3.66 -7.51
C ASP A 44 1.62 -4.29 -6.10
N LEU A 45 2.27 -3.60 -5.17
CA LEU A 45 2.51 -4.02 -3.79
C LEU A 45 2.12 -2.93 -2.79
N LEU A 46 1.43 -3.30 -1.72
CA LEU A 46 1.32 -2.52 -0.50
C LEU A 46 2.30 -3.07 0.55
N VAL A 47 3.41 -2.36 0.74
CA VAL A 47 4.47 -2.77 1.67
C VAL A 47 4.16 -2.25 3.07
N THR A 48 4.12 -3.14 4.08
CA THR A 48 3.81 -2.77 5.47
C THR A 48 4.41 -3.73 6.50
N LEU A 49 4.58 -3.24 7.74
CA LEU A 49 4.88 -4.06 8.91
C LEU A 49 3.67 -4.21 9.85
N ASP A 50 2.50 -3.64 9.52
CA ASP A 50 1.29 -3.79 10.33
C ASP A 50 0.67 -5.19 10.16
N LYS A 51 1.12 -6.11 11.01
CA LYS A 51 0.64 -7.48 11.10
C LYS A 51 -0.79 -7.62 11.60
N LYS A 52 -1.29 -6.62 12.34
CA LYS A 52 -2.56 -6.72 13.05
C LYS A 52 -3.72 -6.29 12.16
N HIS A 53 -3.52 -5.23 11.38
CA HIS A 53 -4.61 -4.59 10.64
C HIS A 53 -4.55 -4.80 9.14
N LEU A 54 -3.39 -5.11 8.56
CA LEU A 54 -3.20 -5.13 7.10
C LEU A 54 -2.69 -6.47 6.56
N LEU A 55 -1.58 -7.00 7.10
CA LEU A 55 -1.01 -8.27 6.60
C LEU A 55 -1.95 -9.46 6.86
N GLY A 56 -1.90 -10.45 5.98
CA GLY A 56 -2.66 -11.69 6.12
C GLY A 56 -4.17 -11.54 5.84
N LYS A 57 -4.60 -10.43 5.24
CA LYS A 57 -6.01 -10.14 4.92
C LYS A 57 -6.27 -10.24 3.41
N PRO A 58 -6.60 -11.43 2.88
CA PRO A 58 -6.79 -11.62 1.44
C PRO A 58 -7.94 -10.78 0.87
N GLU A 59 -8.97 -10.50 1.65
CA GLU A 59 -10.08 -9.61 1.27
C GLU A 59 -9.61 -8.18 1.03
N LEU A 60 -8.63 -7.72 1.81
CA LEU A 60 -8.07 -6.38 1.67
C LEU A 60 -7.14 -6.30 0.45
N ALA A 61 -6.30 -7.31 0.24
CA ALA A 61 -5.47 -7.41 -0.97
C ALA A 61 -6.32 -7.39 -2.25
N LYS A 62 -7.41 -8.18 -2.27
CA LYS A 62 -8.39 -8.18 -3.36
C LYS A 62 -9.08 -6.84 -3.54
N TYR A 63 -9.45 -6.17 -2.44
CA TYR A 63 -10.06 -4.85 -2.51
C TYR A 63 -9.09 -3.81 -3.10
N ILE A 64 -7.83 -3.80 -2.69
CA ILE A 64 -6.83 -2.88 -3.21
C ILE A 64 -6.51 -3.20 -4.68
N GLY A 65 -6.46 -4.49 -5.02
CA GLY A 65 -5.90 -4.98 -6.27
C GLY A 65 -4.37 -5.07 -6.23
N ALA A 66 -3.79 -5.21 -5.03
CA ALA A 66 -2.35 -5.26 -4.78
C ALA A 66 -2.05 -6.35 -3.74
N GLU A 67 -0.89 -6.98 -3.83
CA GLU A 67 -0.41 -7.88 -2.78
C GLU A 67 0.03 -7.04 -1.55
N ILE A 68 -0.28 -7.52 -0.35
CA ILE A 68 0.16 -6.86 0.90
C ILE A 68 1.31 -7.68 1.47
N VAL A 69 2.49 -7.08 1.49
CA VAL A 69 3.75 -7.77 1.79
C VAL A 69 4.55 -7.04 2.84
N THR A 70 5.45 -7.74 3.50
CA THR A 70 6.50 -7.14 4.31
C THR A 70 7.59 -6.52 3.43
N PRO A 71 8.40 -5.58 3.96
CA PRO A 71 9.55 -5.05 3.22
C PRO A 71 10.52 -6.13 2.74
N LYS A 72 10.75 -7.16 3.56
CA LYS A 72 11.64 -8.28 3.19
C LYS A 72 11.08 -9.04 1.98
N GLU A 73 9.79 -9.35 1.99
CA GLU A 73 9.13 -10.02 0.86
C GLU A 73 9.15 -9.16 -0.39
N ALA A 74 8.90 -7.84 -0.27
CA ALA A 74 8.95 -6.92 -1.40
C ALA A 74 10.34 -6.90 -2.06
N VAL A 75 11.42 -6.79 -1.27
CA VAL A 75 12.80 -6.82 -1.79
C VAL A 75 13.07 -8.15 -2.49
N ASN A 76 12.74 -9.29 -1.86
CA ASN A 76 12.94 -10.60 -2.47
C ASN A 76 12.19 -10.74 -3.81
N GLN A 77 10.96 -10.23 -3.90
CA GLN A 77 10.18 -10.27 -5.14
C GLN A 77 10.80 -9.40 -6.26
N LEU A 78 11.38 -8.26 -5.90
CA LEU A 78 11.99 -7.33 -6.85
C LEU A 78 13.37 -7.83 -7.32
N GLU A 79 14.14 -8.47 -6.45
CA GLU A 79 15.45 -9.06 -6.81
C GLU A 79 15.30 -10.26 -7.75
N HIS A 80 14.20 -11.01 -7.69
CA HIS A 80 13.95 -12.18 -8.54
C HIS A 80 13.16 -11.87 -9.82
N LYS A 81 12.72 -10.63 -10.00
CA LYS A 81 12.07 -10.15 -11.24
C LYS A 81 13.04 -9.55 -12.25
N ASN A 82 14.33 -9.48 -11.92
CA ASN A 82 15.41 -8.99 -12.78
C ASN A 82 16.25 -10.14 -13.33
#